data_AF-A0A1Q5UAY7-F1
#
_entry.id   AF-A0A1Q5UAY7-F1
#
_cell.length_a   1.000
_cell.length_b   1.000
_cell.length_c   1.000
_cell.angle_alpha   90.00
_cell.angle_beta   90.00
_cell.angle_gamma   90.00
#
_symmetry.space_group_name_H-M   'P 1'
#
loop_
_entity.id
_entity.type
_entity.pdbx_description
1 polymer ?
#
loop_
_entity_poly.entity_id
_entity_poly.type
_entity_poly.pdbx_seq_one_letter_code
_entity_poly.pdbx_strand_id
1 'polypeptide(L)'
;MAAQTVIFCREETATYEVIKPEDFRGFGHEFEKAYTTSHIKNSTSHHRIISYKLGGLHFLVCHETDGFIGDMTKTGGSLANIMDSLAISPETNPTEKASSLSKLRIKRDGQTVPREKTLEIKTRAVNKPLQR
;
A
#
# COMPACT_ATOMS: atom_id res chain seq x y z
N MET A 1 -12.42 30.69 14.02
CA MET A 1 -11.05 30.16 13.96
C MET A 1 -10.78 29.72 12.54
N ALA A 2 -9.75 30.26 11.88
CA ALA A 2 -9.37 29.84 10.53
C ALA A 2 -8.82 28.41 10.56
N ALA A 3 -9.03 27.64 9.49
CA ALA A 3 -8.43 26.32 9.34
C ALA A 3 -6.89 26.47 9.35
N GLN A 4 -6.21 25.82 10.31
CA GLN A 4 -4.74 25.83 10.42
C GLN A 4 -4.06 24.74 9.58
N THR A 5 -4.85 24.00 8.81
CA THR A 5 -4.39 22.88 7.99
C THR A 5 -4.68 23.18 6.53
N VAL A 6 -3.64 23.10 5.70
CA VAL A 6 -3.77 23.19 4.24
C VAL A 6 -3.75 21.77 3.67
N ILE A 7 -4.72 21.46 2.80
CA ILE A 7 -4.81 20.17 2.12
C ILE A 7 -4.28 20.37 0.70
N PHE A 8 -3.25 19.60 0.34
CA PHE A 8 -2.73 19.54 -1.02
C PHE A 8 -3.27 18.28 -1.70
N CYS A 9 -4.04 18.46 -2.76
CA CYS A 9 -4.52 17.39 -3.62
C CYS A 9 -4.08 17.67 -5.06
N ARG A 10 -3.71 16.63 -5.78
CA ARG A 10 -3.42 16.72 -7.21
C ARG A 10 -4.73 16.53 -7.98
N GLU A 11 -5.08 17.52 -8.80
CA GLU A 11 -6.19 17.44 -9.74
C GLU A 11 -5.62 17.44 -11.16
N GLU A 12 -5.76 16.31 -11.86
CA GLU A 12 -5.26 16.11 -13.22
C GLU A 12 -6.33 15.45 -14.08
N THR A 13 -6.37 15.79 -15.36
CA THR A 13 -7.34 15.23 -16.32
C THR A 13 -7.12 13.74 -16.56
N ALA A 14 -5.88 13.26 -16.53
CA ALA A 14 -5.52 11.85 -16.71
C ALA A 14 -4.65 11.39 -15.55
N THR A 15 -5.16 10.44 -14.76
CA THR A 15 -4.48 9.88 -13.58
C THR A 15 -3.77 8.56 -13.86
N TYR A 16 -3.87 8.06 -15.09
CA TYR A 16 -3.20 6.84 -15.55
C TYR A 16 -2.72 7.01 -16.99
N GLU A 17 -1.67 6.30 -17.35
CA GLU A 17 -1.15 6.19 -18.70
C GLU A 17 -1.24 4.72 -19.14
N VAL A 18 -1.75 4.47 -20.33
CA VAL A 18 -1.73 3.13 -20.93
C VAL A 18 -0.46 3.00 -21.76
N ILE A 19 0.42 2.11 -21.31
CA ILE A 19 1.64 1.76 -22.03
C ILE A 19 1.27 0.84 -23.19
N LYS A 20 1.51 1.27 -24.42
CA LYS A 20 1.23 0.46 -25.62
C LYS A 20 2.22 -0.71 -25.73
N PRO A 21 1.86 -1.80 -26.42
CA PRO A 21 2.75 -2.95 -26.61
C PRO A 21 4.14 -2.59 -27.18
N GLU A 22 4.20 -1.58 -28.04
CA GLU A 22 5.43 -1.06 -28.64
C GLU A 22 6.25 -0.12 -27.72
N ASP A 23 5.66 0.41 -26.65
CA ASP A 23 6.26 1.43 -25.77
C ASP A 23 6.88 0.79 -24.52
N PHE A 24 8.07 0.20 -24.64
CA PHE A 24 8.74 -0.38 -23.47
C PHE A 24 9.11 0.67 -22.39
N ARG A 25 8.52 0.55 -21.19
CA ARG A 25 8.81 1.43 -20.03
C ARG A 25 9.64 0.75 -18.92
N GLY A 26 10.01 -0.51 -19.09
CA GLY A 26 10.71 -1.29 -18.06
C GLY A 26 9.89 -2.46 -17.54
N PHE A 27 10.39 -3.11 -16.48
CA PHE A 27 9.80 -4.30 -15.88
C PHE A 27 9.30 -4.06 -14.45
N GLY A 28 9.04 -2.80 -14.05
CA GLY A 28 8.67 -2.43 -12.68
C GLY A 28 7.50 -3.25 -12.12
N HIS A 29 6.34 -3.15 -12.77
CA HIS A 29 5.12 -3.85 -12.32
C HIS A 29 5.27 -5.38 -12.28
N GLU A 30 5.88 -5.99 -13.31
CA GLU A 30 6.05 -7.45 -13.31
C GLU A 30 7.12 -7.91 -12.31
N PHE A 31 8.13 -7.08 -12.02
CA PHE A 31 9.09 -7.34 -10.97
C PHE A 31 8.42 -7.25 -9.58
N GLU A 32 7.65 -6.21 -9.30
CA GLU A 32 6.86 -6.11 -8.07
C GLU A 32 5.96 -7.35 -7.89
N LYS A 33 5.23 -7.73 -8.93
CA LYS A 33 4.36 -8.91 -8.93
C LYS A 33 5.11 -10.22 -8.72
N ALA A 34 6.29 -10.38 -9.29
CA ALA A 34 7.10 -11.59 -9.15
C ALA A 34 7.74 -11.73 -7.76
N TYR A 35 8.00 -10.61 -7.08
CA TYR A 35 8.75 -10.57 -5.82
C TYR A 35 7.91 -10.19 -4.60
N THR A 36 6.60 -9.99 -4.75
CA THR A 36 5.67 -9.72 -3.64
C THR A 36 4.54 -10.74 -3.61
N THR A 37 3.90 -10.89 -2.45
CA THR A 37 2.68 -11.67 -2.30
C THR A 37 1.62 -10.84 -1.57
N SER A 38 0.36 -11.00 -1.97
CA SER A 38 -0.75 -10.28 -1.36
C SER A 38 -0.96 -10.73 0.09
N HIS A 39 -0.85 -9.80 1.03
CA HIS A 39 -1.13 -10.05 2.45
C HIS A 39 -2.63 -9.96 2.76
N ILE A 40 -3.33 -9.02 2.14
CA ILE A 40 -4.78 -8.80 2.29
C ILE A 40 -5.46 -9.13 0.96
N LYS A 41 -6.26 -10.21 0.96
CA LYS A 41 -7.00 -10.63 -0.23
C LYS A 41 -7.90 -9.50 -0.74
N ASN A 42 -7.93 -9.32 -2.07
CA ASN A 42 -8.72 -8.31 -2.77
C ASN A 42 -8.33 -6.84 -2.46
N SER A 43 -7.15 -6.58 -1.88
CA SER A 43 -6.57 -5.25 -1.81
C SER A 43 -6.01 -4.84 -3.18
N THR A 44 -6.28 -3.60 -3.62
CA THR A 44 -5.79 -3.05 -4.90
C THR A 44 -4.51 -2.23 -4.75
N SER A 45 -4.29 -1.60 -3.60
CA SER A 45 -3.09 -0.82 -3.31
C SER A 45 -2.85 -0.77 -1.80
N HIS A 46 -1.61 -0.46 -1.41
CA HIS A 46 -1.24 -0.33 0.00
C HIS A 46 -0.69 1.07 0.24
N HIS A 47 -1.35 1.82 1.12
CA HIS A 47 -0.93 3.17 1.46
C HIS A 47 -0.54 3.27 2.93
N ARG A 48 0.48 4.08 3.20
CA ARG A 48 0.92 4.44 4.54
C ARG A 48 0.73 5.93 4.75
N ILE A 49 0.20 6.28 5.91
CA ILE A 49 0.14 7.66 6.38
C ILE A 49 1.24 7.86 7.41
N ILE A 50 2.10 8.85 7.18
CA ILE A 50 3.17 9.25 8.10
C ILE A 50 2.97 10.70 8.56
N SER A 51 3.46 11.01 9.75
CA SER A 51 3.57 12.38 10.25
C SER A 51 5.03 12.73 10.54
N TYR A 52 5.43 13.94 10.17
CA TYR A 52 6.75 14.46 10.47
C TYR A 52 6.74 15.99 10.56
N LYS A 53 7.80 16.55 11.16
CA LYS A 53 8.01 18.00 11.21
C LYS A 53 9.13 18.39 10.26
N LEU A 54 8.92 19.43 9.48
CA LEU A 54 9.92 19.97 8.55
C LEU A 54 9.74 21.48 8.45
N GLY A 55 10.82 22.25 8.65
CA GLY A 55 10.77 23.72 8.52
C GLY A 55 9.78 24.41 9.46
N GLY A 56 9.52 23.86 10.65
CA GLY A 56 8.54 24.39 11.61
C GLY A 56 7.09 24.03 11.30
N LEU A 57 6.82 23.32 10.21
CA LEU A 57 5.50 22.86 9.81
C LEU A 57 5.28 21.39 10.19
N HIS A 58 4.03 21.04 10.45
CA HIS A 58 3.59 19.66 10.68
C HIS A 58 3.01 19.09 9.37
N PHE A 59 3.58 17.99 8.88
CA PHE A 59 3.13 17.31 7.67
C PHE A 59 2.42 16.01 8.01
N LEU A 60 1.36 15.72 7.28
CA LEU A 60 0.72 14.41 7.19
C LEU A 60 0.76 13.98 5.73
N VAL A 61 1.48 12.89 5.43
CA VAL A 61 1.70 12.45 4.05
C VAL A 61 1.18 11.02 3.90
N CYS A 62 0.36 10.81 2.87
CA CYS A 62 -0.07 9.49 2.41
C CYS A 62 0.77 9.10 1.19
N HIS A 63 1.41 7.94 1.22
CA HIS A 63 2.19 7.43 0.10
C HIS A 63 1.90 5.95 -0.13
N GLU A 64 2.08 5.48 -1.36
CA GLU A 64 2.05 4.05 -1.69
C GLU A 64 3.23 3.32 -1.06
N THR A 65 3.08 2.02 -0.80
CA THR A 65 4.15 1.15 -0.30
C THR A 65 4.09 -0.17 -1.06
N ASP A 66 5.20 -0.53 -1.72
CA ASP A 66 5.26 -1.71 -2.57
C ASP A 66 5.20 -3.02 -1.78
N GLY A 67 5.74 -3.04 -0.55
CA GLY A 67 5.64 -4.21 0.31
C GLY A 67 6.28 -4.05 1.69
N PHE A 68 6.38 -5.19 2.38
CA PHE A 68 7.12 -5.28 3.64
C PHE A 68 7.77 -6.65 3.81
N ILE A 69 8.82 -6.70 4.63
CA ILE A 69 9.48 -7.94 5.03
C ILE A 69 8.77 -8.49 6.28
N GLY A 70 8.12 -9.64 6.11
CA GLY A 70 7.53 -10.39 7.23
C GLY A 70 8.57 -11.11 8.08
N ASP A 71 8.24 -11.43 9.33
CA ASP A 71 9.10 -12.26 10.17
C ASP A 71 9.08 -13.71 9.67
N MET A 72 10.24 -14.21 9.23
CA MET A 72 10.41 -15.57 8.70
C MET A 72 10.12 -16.68 9.72
N THR A 73 9.92 -16.34 11.00
CA THR A 73 9.59 -17.30 12.07
C THR A 73 8.16 -17.83 12.01
N LYS A 74 7.29 -17.28 11.16
CA LYS A 74 5.93 -17.81 10.89
C LYS A 74 5.88 -18.77 9.68
N THR A 75 7.01 -19.37 9.29
CA THR A 75 7.09 -20.35 8.19
C THR A 75 6.61 -21.75 8.57
N GLY A 76 6.25 -22.00 9.82
CA GLY A 76 5.23 -22.99 10.12
C GLY A 76 3.88 -22.33 9.92
N GLY A 77 3.16 -22.67 8.85
CA GLY A 77 1.76 -22.25 8.69
C GLY A 77 1.03 -22.55 9.98
N SER A 78 0.77 -21.52 10.78
CA SER A 78 0.16 -21.71 12.10
C SER A 78 -1.12 -22.49 11.89
N LEU A 79 -1.35 -23.53 12.69
CA LEU A 79 -2.61 -24.30 12.69
C LEU A 79 -3.83 -23.37 12.73
N ALA A 80 -3.68 -22.16 13.28
CA ALA A 80 -4.63 -21.06 13.20
C ALA A 80 -5.01 -20.67 11.77
N ASN A 81 -4.07 -20.46 10.84
CA ASN A 81 -4.39 -20.08 9.46
C ASN A 81 -5.15 -21.18 8.70
N ILE A 82 -4.85 -22.46 8.99
CA ILE A 82 -5.57 -23.60 8.41
C ILE A 82 -6.96 -23.71 9.03
N MET A 83 -7.10 -23.50 10.35
CA MET A 83 -8.41 -23.47 11.02
C MET A 83 -9.28 -22.28 10.55
N ASP A 84 -8.70 -21.10 10.35
CA ASP A 84 -9.40 -19.92 9.82
C ASP A 84 -9.88 -20.18 8.39
N SER A 85 -9.10 -20.92 7.59
CA SER A 85 -9.49 -21.33 6.24
C SER A 85 -10.64 -22.36 6.23
N LEU A 86 -10.79 -23.12 7.32
CA LEU A 86 -11.83 -24.15 7.52
C LEU A 86 -13.05 -23.59 8.28
N ALA A 87 -12.98 -22.38 8.82
CA ALA A 87 -14.08 -21.75 9.53
C ALA A 87 -15.19 -21.36 8.53
N ILE A 88 -16.35 -22.01 8.65
CA ILE A 88 -17.55 -21.74 7.83
C ILE A 88 -18.34 -20.54 8.37
N SER A 89 -17.93 -19.96 9.50
CA SER A 89 -18.55 -18.75 10.02
C SER A 89 -18.09 -17.55 9.20
N PRO A 90 -19.00 -16.70 8.67
CA PRO A 90 -18.58 -15.47 8.04
C PRO A 90 -17.86 -14.63 9.10
N GLU A 91 -16.56 -14.40 8.92
CA GLU A 91 -15.84 -13.37 9.66
C GLU A 91 -16.42 -12.02 9.29
N THR A 92 -17.48 -11.61 9.98
CA THR A 92 -18.04 -10.27 9.93
C THR A 92 -17.16 -9.36 10.77
N ASN A 93 -15.90 -9.17 10.36
CA ASN A 93 -15.18 -7.99 10.78
C ASN A 93 -16.05 -6.78 10.38
N PRO A 94 -16.57 -6.00 11.35
CA PRO A 94 -17.57 -5.00 11.08
C PRO A 94 -16.99 -4.01 10.09
N THR A 95 -17.64 -3.92 8.94
CA THR A 95 -17.24 -2.94 7.94
C THR A 95 -17.94 -1.64 8.26
N GLU A 96 -17.18 -0.65 8.67
CA GLU A 96 -17.71 0.67 9.00
C GLU A 96 -17.83 1.50 7.71
N LYS A 97 -18.91 2.28 7.57
CA LYS A 97 -18.98 3.29 6.51
C LYS A 97 -18.03 4.42 6.87
N ALA A 98 -17.18 4.86 5.93
CA ALA A 98 -16.26 5.97 6.18
C ALA A 98 -16.99 7.29 6.50
N SER A 99 -18.17 7.47 5.91
CA SER A 99 -19.14 8.52 6.24
C SER A 99 -20.53 8.11 5.77
N SER A 100 -21.57 8.78 6.26
CA SER A 100 -22.98 8.51 5.90
C SER A 100 -23.25 8.62 4.39
N LEU A 101 -22.51 9.46 3.68
CA LEU A 101 -22.65 9.73 2.24
C LEU A 101 -21.68 8.90 1.37
N SER A 102 -20.66 8.28 1.95
CA SER A 102 -19.65 7.55 1.19
C SER A 102 -20.09 6.11 0.89
N LYS A 103 -19.75 5.62 -0.31
CA LYS A 103 -19.77 4.18 -0.62
C LYS A 103 -18.52 3.45 -0.09
N LEU A 104 -17.56 4.21 0.45
CA LEU A 104 -16.31 3.68 0.98
C LEU A 104 -16.56 2.91 2.28
N ARG A 105 -16.04 1.68 2.30
CA ARG A 105 -16.17 0.71 3.37
C ARG A 105 -14.81 0.48 4.02
N ILE A 106 -14.71 0.69 5.32
CA ILE A 106 -13.48 0.50 6.09
C ILE A 106 -13.58 -0.83 6.83
N LYS A 107 -12.59 -1.69 6.60
CA LYS A 107 -12.40 -2.93 7.35
C LYS A 107 -11.10 -2.81 8.12
N ARG A 108 -11.11 -3.12 9.42
CA ARG A 108 -9.86 -3.33 10.17
C ARG A 108 -9.38 -4.74 9.87
N ASP A 109 -8.23 -4.85 9.24
CA ASP A 109 -7.63 -6.13 8.82
C ASP A 109 -6.10 -5.98 8.74
N GLY A 110 -5.38 -7.10 8.71
CA GLY A 110 -3.93 -7.15 8.68
C GLY A 110 -3.26 -6.84 10.01
N GLN A 111 -2.02 -6.36 9.95
CA GLN A 111 -1.19 -6.05 11.12
C GLN A 111 -0.44 -4.73 10.94
N THR A 112 -0.12 -4.07 12.06
CA THR A 112 0.77 -2.90 12.05
C THR A 112 2.18 -3.32 11.64
N VAL A 113 2.67 -2.78 10.53
CA VAL A 113 4.02 -3.05 10.02
C VAL A 113 4.97 -1.91 10.45
N PRO A 114 6.07 -2.19 11.18
CA PRO A 114 7.10 -1.19 11.48
C PRO A 114 7.66 -0.56 10.21
N ARG A 115 8.03 0.73 10.24
CA ARG A 115 8.53 1.45 9.05
C ARG A 115 9.83 0.84 8.53
N GLU A 116 10.63 0.29 9.42
CA GLU A 116 11.94 -0.31 9.11
C GLU A 116 11.79 -1.62 8.32
N LYS A 117 10.57 -2.19 8.30
CA LYS A 117 10.22 -3.40 7.55
C LYS A 117 9.53 -3.10 6.22
N THR A 118 9.16 -1.87 5.92
CA THR A 118 8.60 -1.53 4.60
C THR A 118 9.70 -1.42 3.55
N LEU A 119 9.37 -1.73 2.31
CA LEU A 119 10.28 -1.64 1.18
C LEU A 119 9.63 -0.93 0.00
N GLU A 120 10.49 -0.30 -0.79
CA GLU A 120 10.17 0.27 -2.10
C GLU A 120 10.96 -0.54 -3.13
N ILE A 121 10.30 -0.93 -4.21
CA ILE A 121 10.84 -1.66 -5.33
C ILE A 121 11.01 -0.70 -6.50
N LYS A 122 12.20 -0.71 -7.10
CA LYS A 122 12.50 0.04 -8.31
C LYS A 122 13.34 -0.82 -9.24
N THR A 123 12.98 -0.79 -10.53
CA THR A 123 13.76 -1.42 -11.59
C THR A 123 14.45 -0.36 -12.43
N ARG A 124 15.61 -0.71 -12.98
CA ARG A 124 16.37 0.17 -13.88
C ARG A 124 17.24 -0.63 -14.83
N ALA A 125 17.54 -0.06 -15.98
CA ALA A 125 18.58 -0.59 -16.85
C ALA A 125 19.96 -0.31 -16.25
N VAL A 126 20.79 -1.35 -16.12
CA VAL A 126 22.12 -1.27 -15.48
C VAL A 126 23.03 -0.24 -16.17
N ASN A 127 22.93 -0.14 -17.49
CA ASN A 127 23.73 0.76 -18.32
C ASN A 127 23.39 2.24 -18.20
N LYS A 128 22.23 2.61 -17.63
CA LYS A 128 21.91 4.01 -17.38
C LYS A 128 22.72 4.48 -16.15
N PRO A 129 23.23 5.71 -16.10
CA PRO A 129 23.82 6.27 -14.89
C PRO A 129 22.73 6.56 -13.83
N LEU A 130 23.12 6.62 -12.56
CA LEU A 130 22.25 7.16 -11.52
C LEU A 130 22.23 8.68 -11.67
N GLN A 131 21.06 9.26 -11.93
CA GLN A 131 20.89 10.71 -11.83
C GLN A 131 20.91 11.07 -10.34
N ARG A 132 21.87 11.92 -9.95
CA ARG A 132 21.98 12.46 -8.60
C ARG A 132 21.08 13.67 -8.43
#